data_AF-A0A6B3MUN0-F1
#
_entry.id   AF-A0A6B3MUN0-F1
#
_cell.length_a   1.000
_cell.length_b   1.000
_cell.length_c   1.000
_cell.angle_alpha   90.00
_cell.angle_beta   90.00
_cell.angle_gamma   90.00
#
_symmetry.space_group_name_H-M   'P 1'
#
loop_
_entity.id
_entity.type
_entity.pdbx_description
1 polymer ?
#
loop_
_entity_poly.entity_id
_entity_poly.type
_entity_poly.pdbx_seq_one_letter_code
_entity_poly.pdbx_strand_id
1 'polypeptide(L)' 'MPEKTIKKMGRPSLHGERKKSYSVTATREAWDGLKEMAAASGLSLSEFLERLGRTKKLP' A
#
# COMPACT_ATOMS: atom_id res chain seq x y z
N MET A 1 -2.83 44.67 -10.89
CA MET A 1 -2.18 44.12 -9.69
C MET A 1 -2.32 42.61 -9.76
N PRO A 2 -1.26 41.81 -9.94
CA PRO A 2 -1.42 40.36 -10.06
C PRO A 2 -1.79 39.76 -8.68
N GLU A 3 -2.85 38.96 -8.66
CA GLU A 3 -3.33 38.26 -7.47
C GLU A 3 -2.30 37.23 -6.99
N LYS A 4 -1.88 37.36 -5.73
CA LYS A 4 -0.98 36.41 -5.08
C LYS A 4 -1.73 35.11 -4.79
N THR A 5 -1.47 34.06 -5.58
CA THR A 5 -2.02 32.72 -5.33
C THR A 5 -1.41 32.14 -4.05
N ILE A 6 -2.17 32.11 -2.96
CA ILE A 6 -1.73 31.50 -1.69
C ILE A 6 -1.74 29.98 -1.87
N LYS A 7 -0.57 29.37 -2.08
CA LYS A 7 -0.39 27.91 -2.05
C LYS A 7 -0.71 27.41 -0.64
N LYS A 8 -1.83 26.71 -0.47
CA LYS A 8 -2.13 25.97 0.76
C LYS A 8 -1.14 24.80 0.90
N MET A 9 -0.04 25.01 1.61
CA MET A 9 0.83 23.90 2.03
C MET A 9 0.07 23.10 3.08
N GLY A 10 -0.21 21.82 2.78
CA GLY A 10 -0.74 20.87 3.76
C GLY A 10 0.24 20.63 4.92
N ARG A 11 -0.19 19.87 5.93
CA ARG A 11 0.69 19.52 7.06
C ARG A 11 1.97 18.81 6.57
N PRO A 12 3.14 19.13 7.17
CA PRO A 12 4.36 18.39 6.90
C PRO A 12 4.20 16.91 7.23
N SER A 13 4.89 16.04 6.48
CA SER A 13 4.92 14.60 6.77
C SER A 13 5.59 14.35 8.11
N LEU A 14 4.98 13.55 8.98
CA LEU A 14 5.56 13.16 10.28
C LEU A 14 6.73 12.18 10.11
N HIS A 15 6.77 11.46 8.99
CA HIS A 15 7.82 10.50 8.66
C HIS A 15 8.49 10.93 7.36
N GLY A 16 9.83 11.00 7.37
CA GLY A 16 10.62 11.68 6.34
C GLY A 16 10.30 11.22 4.91
N GLU A 17 10.11 9.92 4.71
CA GLU A 17 9.64 9.40 3.43
C GLU A 17 8.13 9.21 3.42
N ARG A 18 7.51 9.69 2.34
CA ARG A 18 6.11 9.41 2.06
C ARG A 18 5.97 7.91 1.80
N LYS A 19 5.02 7.26 2.48
CA LYS A 19 4.64 5.87 2.17
C LYS A 19 4.34 5.77 0.68
N LYS A 20 5.04 4.87 -0.01
CA LYS A 20 4.79 4.58 -1.42
C LYS A 20 3.53 3.72 -1.53
N SER A 21 2.61 4.14 -2.38
CA SER A 21 1.44 3.34 -2.73
C SER A 21 1.78 2.48 -3.94
N TYR A 22 1.42 1.21 -3.88
CA TYR A 22 1.52 0.26 -4.98
C TYR A 22 0.14 -0.30 -5.30
N SER A 23 -0.08 -0.62 -6.57
CA SER A 23 -1.30 -1.27 -7.03
C SER A 23 -0.94 -2.65 -7.58
N VAL A 24 -1.80 -3.63 -7.31
CA VAL A 24 -1.65 -5.00 -7.80
C VAL A 24 -2.92 -5.33 -8.59
N THR A 25 -2.75 -5.94 -9.75
CA THR A 25 -3.86 -6.44 -10.56
C THR A 25 -3.83 -7.96 -10.52
N ALA A 26 -4.97 -8.56 -10.21
CA ALA A 26 -5.14 -10.00 -10.15
C ALA A 26 -6.51 -10.36 -10.74
N THR A 27 -6.66 -11.60 -11.20
CA THR A 27 -7.99 -12.14 -11.48
C THR A 27 -8.78 -12.23 -10.17
N ARG A 28 -10.10 -12.40 -10.27
CA ARG A 28 -10.96 -12.52 -9.09
C ARG A 28 -10.57 -13.74 -8.26
N GLU A 29 -10.33 -14.88 -8.91
CA GLU A 29 -9.94 -16.13 -8.26
C GLU A 29 -8.60 -15.97 -7.53
N ALA A 30 -7.61 -15.33 -8.17
CA ALA A 30 -6.32 -15.08 -7.53
C ALA A 30 -6.46 -14.09 -6.36
N TRP A 31 -7.31 -13.07 -6.47
CA TRP A 31 -7.55 -12.11 -5.40
C TRP A 31 -8.20 -12.74 -4.18
N ASP A 32 -9.16 -13.65 -4.39
CA ASP A 32 -9.83 -14.36 -3.30
C ASP A 32 -8.87 -15.37 -2.64
N GLY A 33 -8.08 -16.11 -3.44
CA GLY A 33 -7.02 -16.98 -2.90
C GLY A 33 -5.95 -16.22 -2.10
N LEU A 34 -5.58 -15.00 -2.50
CA LEU A 34 -4.67 -14.15 -1.72
C LEU A 34 -5.25 -13.77 -0.35
N LYS A 35 -6.55 -13.53 -0.25
CA LYS A 35 -7.21 -13.25 1.03
C LYS A 35 -7.20 -14.47 1.95
N GLU A 36 -7.48 -15.65 1.39
CA GLU A 36 -7.47 -16.90 2.14
C GLU A 36 -6.07 -17.21 2.68
N MET A 37 -5.02 -17.06 1.85
CA MET A 37 -3.63 -17.23 2.29
C MET A 37 -3.24 -16.22 3.36
N ALA A 38 -3.61 -14.95 3.20
CA ALA A 38 -3.34 -13.93 4.21
C ALA A 38 -4.00 -14.27 5.56
N ALA A 39 -5.27 -14.69 5.53
CA ALA A 39 -6.01 -15.11 6.72
C ALA A 39 -5.37 -16.34 7.38
N ALA A 40 -4.97 -17.34 6.60
CA ALA A 40 -4.28 -18.54 7.10
C ALA A 40 -2.92 -18.22 7.74
N SER A 41 -2.25 -17.16 7.27
CA SER A 41 -0.97 -16.68 7.80
C SER A 41 -1.13 -15.81 9.06
N GLY A 42 -2.36 -15.49 9.47
CA GLY A 42 -2.64 -14.54 10.55
C GLY A 42 -2.25 -13.09 10.24
N LEU A 43 -2.13 -12.74 8.95
CA LEU A 43 -1.72 -11.41 8.48
C LEU A 43 -2.89 -10.67 7.83
N SER A 44 -2.83 -9.33 7.86
CA SER A 44 -3.67 -8.55 6.95
C SER A 44 -3.24 -8.78 5.50
N LEU A 45 -4.16 -8.62 4.54
CA LEU A 45 -3.85 -8.79 3.11
C LEU A 45 -2.70 -7.87 2.66
N SER A 46 -2.67 -6.62 3.13
CA SER A 46 -1.58 -5.69 2.84
C SER A 46 -0.23 -6.16 3.37
N GLU A 47 -0.17 -6.67 4.60
CA GLU A 47 1.08 -7.17 5.18
C GLU A 47 1.56 -8.44 4.49
N PHE A 48 0.62 -9.33 4.15
CA PHE A 48 0.90 -10.53 3.38
C PHE A 48 1.54 -10.18 2.02
N LEU A 49 0.92 -9.25 1.28
CA LEU A 49 1.43 -8.80 -0.02
C LEU A 49 2.77 -8.06 0.10
N GLU A 50 2.97 -7.24 1.14
CA GLU A 50 4.26 -6.59 1.38
C GLU A 50 5.36 -7.61 1.66
N ARG A 51 5.10 -8.61 2.51
CA ARG A 51 6.06 -9.66 2.81
C ARG A 51 6.38 -10.48 1.57
N LEU A 52 5.36 -10.96 0.86
CA LEU A 52 5.52 -11.70 -0.38
C LEU A 52 6.32 -10.90 -1.42
N GLY A 53 6.01 -9.62 -1.61
CA GLY A 53 6.71 -8.75 -2.55
C GLY A 53 8.18 -8.49 -2.18
N ARG A 54 8.49 -8.36 -0.88
CA ARG A 54 9.86 -8.13 -0.40
C ARG A 54 10.71 -9.39 -0.40
N THR A 55 10.16 -10.52 0.03
CA THR A 55 10.92 -11.76 0.25
C THR A 55 10.86 -12.72 -0.92
N LYS A 56 9.86 -12.57 -1.80
CA LYS A 56 9.49 -13.52 -2.86
C LYS A 56 9.20 -14.93 -2.31
N LYS A 57 8.80 -15.03 -1.04
CA LYS A 57 8.44 -16.26 -0.35
C LYS A 57 7.07 -16.11 0.29
N LEU A 58 6.33 -17.21 0.38
CA LEU A 58 5.08 -17.24 1.13
C LEU A 58 5.38 -17.03 2.63
N PRO A 59 4.68 -16.09 3.30
CA PRO A 59 4.80 -15.83 4.72
C PRO A 59 4.44 -17.02 5.62
#